data_AF-A0A6B3BNE7-F1
#
_entry.id   AF-A0A6B3BNE7-F1
#
_cell.length_a   1.000
_cell.length_b   1.000
_cell.length_c   1.000
_cell.angle_alpha   90.00
_cell.angle_beta   90.00
_cell.angle_gamma   90.00
#
_symmetry.space_group_name_H-M   'P 1'
#
loop_
_entity.id
_entity.type
_entity.pdbx_description
1 polymer ?
#
loop_
_entity_poly.entity_id
_entity_poly.type
_entity_poly.pdbx_seq_one_letter_code
_entity_poly.pdbx_strand_id
1 'polypeptide(L)'
;MGASEWDYYVPYQEDLNAALQQLRREVFEAGEYYWVNGADWRPEAEREPRPRTLEELWEAELVHEAGTHSILDVFLVLGPDDTPDYNTVEPVTAEEALELLGTEKLTRAHVPDFDVFPRSRWVGRCAVLHDDEGKPQEICFWGHSGD
;
A
#
# COMPACT_ATOMS: atom_id res chain seq x y z
N MET A 1 -12.41 -6.69 -13.98
CA MET A 1 -12.28 -6.46 -12.53
C MET A 1 -12.28 -4.96 -12.34
N GLY A 2 -12.43 -4.45 -11.12
CA GLY A 2 -12.24 -3.02 -10.82
C GLY A 2 -11.09 -2.89 -9.82
N ALA A 3 -10.69 -1.66 -9.50
CA ALA A 3 -9.72 -1.41 -8.43
C ALA A 3 -10.14 -2.11 -7.12
N SER A 4 -9.15 -2.64 -6.40
CA SER A 4 -9.33 -3.30 -5.10
C SER A 4 -8.69 -2.47 -4.01
N GLU A 5 -9.39 -2.38 -2.88
CA GLU A 5 -8.86 -1.76 -1.68
C GLU A 5 -7.90 -2.72 -0.98
N TRP A 6 -6.93 -2.12 -0.29
CA TRP A 6 -5.98 -2.85 0.54
C TRP A 6 -5.60 -2.00 1.75
N ASP A 7 -5.37 -2.68 2.88
CA ASP A 7 -4.81 -2.11 4.10
C ASP A 7 -3.86 -3.13 4.77
N TYR A 8 -2.74 -2.63 5.27
CA TYR A 8 -1.69 -3.42 5.90
C TYR A 8 -1.17 -2.71 7.14
N TYR A 9 -0.73 -3.51 8.11
CA TYR A 9 -0.15 -2.99 9.34
C TYR A 9 1.17 -3.66 9.62
N VAL A 10 2.18 -2.85 9.88
CA VAL A 10 3.53 -3.31 10.18
C VAL A 10 4.03 -2.65 11.47
N PRO A 11 4.99 -3.28 12.18
CA PRO A 11 5.66 -2.62 13.30
C PRO A 11 6.27 -1.28 12.86
N TYR A 12 6.24 -0.29 13.77
CA TYR A 12 6.79 1.02 13.49
C TYR A 12 8.29 0.95 13.18
N GLN A 13 8.69 1.68 12.13
CA GLN A 13 10.07 1.97 11.78
C GLN A 13 10.18 3.47 11.50
N GLU A 14 11.29 4.09 11.90
CA GLU A 14 11.52 5.52 11.66
C GLU A 14 11.58 5.85 10.15
N ASP A 15 12.17 4.96 9.36
CA ASP A 15 12.16 5.04 7.90
C ASP A 15 10.91 4.34 7.35
N LEU A 16 9.89 5.15 7.03
CA LEU A 16 8.63 4.68 6.45
C LEU A 16 8.83 4.00 5.09
N ASN A 17 9.81 4.45 4.30
CA ASN A 17 10.10 3.84 3.01
C ASN A 17 10.76 2.47 3.21
N ALA A 18 11.65 2.30 4.18
CA ALA A 18 12.20 1.00 4.53
C ALA A 18 11.09 0.03 5.00
N ALA A 19 10.13 0.50 5.80
CA ALA A 19 8.97 -0.28 6.21
C ALA A 19 8.12 -0.71 5.00
N LEU A 20 7.86 0.20 4.05
CA LEU A 20 7.16 -0.11 2.80
C LEU A 20 7.91 -1.17 1.98
N GLN A 21 9.22 -1.01 1.79
CA GLN A 21 10.01 -1.98 1.02
C GLN A 21 10.02 -3.36 1.67
N GLN A 22 10.03 -3.43 3.01
CA GLN A 22 9.91 -4.68 3.73
C GLN A 22 8.53 -5.31 3.52
N LEU A 23 7.47 -4.55 3.72
CA LEU A 23 6.09 -5.01 3.52
C LEU A 23 5.86 -5.53 2.10
N ARG A 24 6.38 -4.84 1.08
CA ARG A 24 6.31 -5.29 -0.32
C ARG A 24 6.98 -6.66 -0.52
N ARG A 25 8.13 -6.92 0.12
CA ARG A 25 8.77 -8.25 0.03
C ARG A 25 7.94 -9.32 0.72
N GLU A 26 7.42 -9.03 1.91
CA GLU A 26 6.60 -9.98 2.69
C GLU A 26 5.33 -10.37 1.93
N VAL A 27 4.60 -9.41 1.36
CA VAL A 27 3.39 -9.67 0.55
C VAL A 27 3.72 -10.47 -0.72
N PHE A 28 4.83 -10.17 -1.37
CA PHE A 28 5.29 -10.92 -2.54
C PHE A 28 5.60 -12.38 -2.19
N GLU A 29 6.38 -12.61 -1.12
CA GLU A 29 6.75 -13.94 -0.64
C GLU A 29 5.55 -14.76 -0.18
N ALA A 30 4.55 -14.12 0.45
CA ALA A 30 3.30 -14.74 0.83
C ALA A 30 2.39 -15.09 -0.36
N GLY A 31 2.62 -14.47 -1.53
CA GLY A 31 1.77 -14.63 -2.71
C GLY A 31 0.43 -13.90 -2.61
N GLU A 32 0.30 -12.92 -1.69
CA GLU A 32 -0.93 -12.18 -1.41
C GLU A 32 -1.15 -11.03 -2.40
N TYR A 33 -1.10 -11.34 -3.68
CA TYR A 33 -1.29 -10.41 -4.78
C TYR A 33 -1.93 -11.10 -5.98
N TYR A 34 -2.59 -10.29 -6.83
CA TYR A 34 -3.17 -10.75 -8.08
C TYR A 34 -2.09 -10.93 -9.15
N TRP A 35 -2.08 -12.11 -9.79
CA TRP A 35 -1.18 -12.44 -10.88
C TRP A 35 -1.98 -12.62 -12.17
N VAL A 36 -2.04 -11.56 -12.99
CA VAL A 36 -2.86 -11.50 -14.20
C VAL A 36 -2.54 -12.58 -15.23
N ASN A 37 -1.25 -12.95 -15.39
CA ASN A 37 -0.86 -13.98 -16.35
C ASN A 37 -1.18 -15.41 -15.86
N GLY A 38 -1.43 -15.60 -14.57
CA GLY A 38 -1.89 -16.88 -14.01
C GLY A 38 -3.39 -16.91 -13.70
N ALA A 39 -4.13 -15.90 -14.12
CA ALA A 39 -5.55 -15.77 -13.78
C ALA A 39 -6.40 -16.90 -14.37
N ASP A 40 -7.46 -17.26 -13.65
CA ASP A 40 -8.34 -18.39 -13.97
C ASP A 40 -9.17 -18.20 -15.24
N TRP A 41 -9.46 -16.95 -15.62
CA TRP A 41 -10.13 -16.63 -16.88
C TRP A 41 -9.26 -16.91 -18.12
N ARG A 42 -7.94 -17.08 -17.96
CA ARG A 42 -7.05 -17.47 -19.06
C ARG A 42 -7.16 -18.97 -19.37
N PRO A 43 -7.01 -19.36 -20.65
CA PRO A 43 -6.82 -20.77 -21.02
C PRO A 43 -5.68 -21.39 -20.22
N GLU A 44 -5.86 -22.62 -19.72
CA GLU A 44 -4.87 -23.28 -18.86
C GLU A 44 -3.48 -23.36 -19.52
N ALA A 45 -3.43 -23.58 -20.84
CA ALA A 45 -2.18 -23.64 -21.60
C ALA A 45 -1.43 -22.29 -21.72
N GLU A 46 -2.10 -21.18 -21.44
CA GLU A 46 -1.57 -19.81 -21.50
C GLU A 46 -1.31 -19.22 -20.11
N ARG A 47 -1.62 -19.97 -19.04
CA ARG A 47 -1.36 -19.51 -17.67
C ARG A 47 0.12 -19.62 -17.36
N GLU A 48 0.70 -18.50 -16.94
CA GLU A 48 2.09 -18.45 -16.51
C GLU A 48 2.22 -18.78 -15.02
N PRO A 49 3.30 -19.46 -14.61
CA PRO A 49 3.61 -19.63 -13.19
C PRO A 49 3.81 -18.26 -12.52
N ARG A 50 3.65 -18.21 -11.20
CA ARG A 50 3.94 -16.99 -10.45
C ARG A 50 5.42 -16.59 -10.61
N PRO A 51 5.72 -15.29 -10.69
CA PRO A 51 7.09 -14.80 -10.74
C PRO A 51 7.85 -15.17 -9.46
N ARG A 52 9.15 -15.36 -9.57
CA ARG A 52 10.04 -15.76 -8.46
C ARG A 52 10.71 -14.57 -7.80
N THR A 53 10.73 -13.42 -8.46
CA THR A 53 11.25 -12.16 -7.94
C THR A 53 10.29 -11.01 -8.22
N LEU A 54 10.39 -9.93 -7.43
CA LEU A 54 9.67 -8.69 -7.71
C LEU A 54 10.02 -8.11 -9.09
N GLU A 55 11.27 -8.25 -9.53
CA GLU A 55 11.68 -7.85 -10.87
C GLU A 55 10.93 -8.65 -11.95
N GLU A 56 10.89 -9.98 -11.85
CA GLU A 56 10.13 -10.83 -12.78
C GLU A 56 8.63 -10.46 -12.82
N LEU A 57 8.05 -10.06 -11.68
CA LEU A 57 6.66 -9.57 -11.61
C LEU A 57 6.48 -8.30 -12.46
N TRP A 58 7.40 -7.34 -12.35
CA TRP A 58 7.32 -6.05 -13.05
C TRP A 58 7.82 -6.11 -14.49
N GLU A 59 8.49 -7.16 -14.93
CA GLU A 59 8.77 -7.37 -16.36
C GLU A 59 7.53 -7.84 -17.14
N ALA A 60 6.49 -8.32 -16.47
CA ALA A 60 5.25 -8.75 -17.12
C ALA A 60 4.37 -7.56 -17.50
N GLU A 61 4.26 -7.27 -18.81
CA GLU A 61 3.56 -6.08 -19.33
C GLU A 61 2.13 -5.92 -18.78
N LEU A 62 1.38 -7.01 -18.67
CA LEU A 62 -0.01 -6.97 -18.20
C LEU A 62 -0.16 -6.62 -16.74
N VAL A 63 0.89 -6.77 -15.92
CA VAL A 63 0.86 -6.33 -14.52
C VAL A 63 0.79 -4.80 -14.43
N HIS A 64 1.40 -4.08 -15.38
CA HIS A 64 1.34 -2.61 -15.42
C HIS A 64 -0.07 -2.10 -15.72
N GLU A 65 -0.84 -2.85 -16.51
CA GLU A 65 -2.23 -2.50 -16.85
C GLU A 65 -3.19 -2.94 -15.73
N ALA A 66 -3.12 -4.23 -15.37
CA ALA A 66 -4.06 -4.85 -14.44
C ALA A 66 -3.81 -4.48 -12.98
N GLY A 67 -2.57 -4.18 -12.62
CA GLY A 67 -2.11 -4.09 -11.24
C GLY A 67 -2.05 -5.43 -10.52
N THR A 68 -1.47 -5.37 -9.33
CA THR A 68 -1.38 -6.51 -8.41
C THR A 68 -2.49 -6.50 -7.36
N HIS A 69 -3.30 -5.43 -7.34
CA HIS A 69 -4.40 -5.24 -6.39
C HIS A 69 -3.92 -5.30 -4.93
N SER A 70 -2.71 -4.79 -4.67
CA SER A 70 -2.02 -4.91 -3.38
C SER A 70 -1.02 -3.77 -3.16
N ILE A 71 -0.35 -3.78 -2.00
CA ILE A 71 0.76 -2.85 -1.69
C ILE A 71 1.93 -2.93 -2.68
N LEU A 72 2.04 -4.01 -3.47
CA LEU A 72 3.07 -4.12 -4.50
C LEU A 72 2.92 -3.04 -5.57
N ASP A 73 1.73 -2.46 -5.73
CA ASP A 73 1.46 -1.41 -6.69
C ASP A 73 1.99 -0.02 -6.29
N VAL A 74 2.58 0.16 -5.10
CA VAL A 74 3.13 1.47 -4.65
C VAL A 74 4.60 1.36 -4.24
N PHE A 75 5.48 2.11 -4.90
CA PHE A 75 6.93 1.90 -4.90
C PHE A 75 7.70 2.67 -3.82
N LEU A 76 7.18 3.81 -3.37
CA LEU A 76 7.91 4.69 -2.46
C LEU A 76 6.99 5.52 -1.59
N VAL A 77 7.49 5.89 -0.41
CA VAL A 77 6.86 6.88 0.48
C VAL A 77 7.38 8.27 0.14
N LEU A 78 6.47 9.23 -0.04
CA LEU A 78 6.81 10.62 -0.36
C LEU A 78 7.41 11.35 0.84
N GLY A 79 8.35 12.24 0.54
CA GLY A 79 8.85 13.25 1.48
C GLY A 79 7.96 14.50 1.51
N PRO A 80 8.25 15.44 2.44
CA PRO A 80 7.42 16.63 2.66
C PRO A 80 7.29 17.57 1.45
N ASP A 81 8.29 17.58 0.56
CA ASP A 81 8.35 18.46 -0.61
C ASP A 81 7.98 17.75 -1.92
N ASP A 82 7.66 16.45 -1.86
CA ASP A 82 7.30 15.67 -3.04
C ASP A 82 5.82 15.86 -3.42
N THR A 83 5.53 15.74 -4.71
CA THR A 83 4.15 15.78 -5.21
C THR A 83 3.64 14.35 -5.42
N PRO A 84 2.40 14.03 -5.01
CA PRO A 84 1.81 12.71 -5.25
C PRO A 84 1.71 12.39 -6.74
N ASP A 85 2.13 11.19 -7.10
CA ASP A 85 2.01 10.62 -8.45
C ASP A 85 1.62 9.13 -8.36
N TYR A 86 1.33 8.53 -9.49
CA TYR A 86 1.05 7.09 -9.58
C TYR A 86 2.11 6.26 -8.85
N ASN A 87 1.63 5.23 -8.16
CA ASN A 87 2.46 4.26 -7.45
C ASN A 87 3.27 4.86 -6.28
N THR A 88 2.76 5.92 -5.64
CA THR A 88 3.39 6.54 -4.45
C THR A 88 2.53 6.37 -3.20
N VAL A 89 3.13 6.56 -2.03
CA VAL A 89 2.44 6.57 -0.72
C VAL A 89 2.66 7.93 -0.04
N GLU A 90 1.58 8.59 0.35
CA GLU A 90 1.64 9.84 1.10
C GLU A 90 1.52 9.60 2.61
N PRO A 91 2.48 10.08 3.42
CA PRO A 91 2.32 10.11 4.87
C PRO A 91 1.20 11.07 5.29
N VAL A 92 0.34 10.63 6.20
CA VAL A 92 -0.53 11.54 6.95
C VAL A 92 0.33 12.37 7.89
N THR A 93 0.22 13.69 7.77
CA THR A 93 0.94 14.62 8.65
C THR A 93 0.19 14.81 9.97
N ALA A 94 0.90 15.27 11.01
CA ALA A 94 0.26 15.60 12.29
C ALA A 94 -0.80 16.70 12.14
N GLU A 95 -0.54 17.70 11.29
CA GLU A 95 -1.46 18.80 11.01
C GLU A 95 -2.73 18.30 10.31
N GLU A 96 -2.59 17.45 9.29
CA GLU A 96 -3.72 16.85 8.58
C GLU A 96 -4.55 15.92 9.48
N ALA A 97 -3.89 15.11 10.31
CA ALA A 97 -4.57 14.27 11.31
C ALA A 97 -5.35 15.11 12.32
N LEU A 98 -4.78 16.23 12.79
CA LEU A 98 -5.44 17.14 13.70
C LEU A 98 -6.65 17.82 13.05
N GLU A 99 -6.52 18.24 11.79
CA GLU A 99 -7.60 18.88 11.04
C GLU A 99 -8.78 17.93 10.80
N LEU A 100 -8.50 16.70 10.35
CA LEU A 100 -9.54 15.78 9.88
C LEU A 100 -10.11 14.89 10.98
N LEU A 101 -9.31 14.53 11.99
CA LEU A 101 -9.68 13.59 13.05
C LEU A 101 -9.58 14.19 14.46
N GLY A 102 -9.14 15.44 14.59
CA GLY A 102 -9.07 16.13 15.88
C GLY A 102 -7.91 15.70 16.79
N THR A 103 -6.94 14.96 16.27
CA THR A 103 -5.75 14.52 17.01
C THR A 103 -4.52 14.41 16.11
N GLU A 104 -3.35 14.80 16.62
CA GLU A 104 -2.06 14.58 15.95
C GLU A 104 -1.57 13.13 16.09
N LYS A 105 -2.05 12.42 17.12
CA LYS A 105 -1.61 11.06 17.45
C LYS A 105 -2.70 10.06 17.10
N LEU A 106 -2.59 9.51 15.90
CA LEU A 106 -3.47 8.44 15.42
C LEU A 106 -3.18 7.14 16.15
N THR A 107 -4.20 6.29 16.27
CA THR A 107 -4.15 4.97 16.91
C THR A 107 -5.03 4.01 16.11
N ARG A 108 -4.98 2.70 16.41
CA ARG A 108 -5.86 1.69 15.80
C ARG A 108 -7.35 2.04 15.85
N ALA A 109 -7.80 2.75 16.88
CA ALA A 109 -9.19 3.14 17.04
C ALA A 109 -9.67 4.15 15.99
N HIS A 110 -8.75 4.91 15.37
CA HIS A 110 -9.05 5.93 14.37
C HIS A 110 -9.13 5.37 12.94
N VAL A 111 -8.60 4.16 12.71
CA VAL A 111 -8.50 3.56 11.36
C VAL A 111 -9.86 3.43 10.65
N PRO A 112 -10.97 3.05 11.32
CA PRO A 112 -12.28 3.01 10.67
C PRO A 112 -12.74 4.36 10.08
N ASP A 113 -12.16 5.48 10.53
CA ASP A 113 -12.49 6.82 10.07
C ASP A 113 -11.51 7.35 8.99
N PHE A 114 -10.57 6.53 8.50
CA PHE A 114 -9.54 6.98 7.54
C PHE A 114 -10.07 7.37 6.15
N ASP A 115 -11.34 7.11 5.85
CA ASP A 115 -11.98 7.59 4.62
C ASP A 115 -12.10 9.12 4.55
N VAL A 116 -11.86 9.84 5.66
CA VAL A 116 -11.75 11.31 5.66
C VAL A 116 -10.50 11.82 4.94
N PHE A 117 -9.45 11.01 4.85
CA PHE A 117 -8.22 11.39 4.15
C PHE A 117 -8.44 11.31 2.64
N PRO A 118 -7.91 12.27 1.85
CA PRO A 118 -8.00 12.22 0.39
C PRO A 118 -7.45 10.90 -0.17
N ARG A 119 -8.19 10.28 -1.09
CA ARG A 119 -7.79 9.04 -1.76
C ARG A 119 -7.72 9.27 -3.27
N SER A 120 -6.66 8.75 -3.87
CA SER A 120 -6.48 8.72 -5.33
C SER A 120 -6.14 7.30 -5.76
N ARG A 121 -6.63 6.88 -6.93
CA ARG A 121 -6.32 5.56 -7.48
C ARG A 121 -4.81 5.45 -7.70
N TRP A 122 -4.23 4.31 -7.37
CA TRP A 122 -2.78 4.06 -7.44
C TRP A 122 -1.91 4.91 -6.51
N VAL A 123 -2.52 5.66 -5.59
CA VAL A 123 -1.81 6.39 -4.54
C VAL A 123 -2.23 5.80 -3.20
N GLY A 124 -1.24 5.34 -2.46
CA GLY A 124 -1.40 4.88 -1.10
C GLY A 124 -1.32 6.03 -0.10
N ARG A 125 -1.76 5.76 1.12
CA ARG A 125 -1.55 6.61 2.29
C ARG A 125 -0.87 5.76 3.36
N CYS A 126 -0.10 6.42 4.23
CA CYS A 126 0.37 5.77 5.44
C CYS A 126 0.27 6.66 6.67
N ALA A 127 0.11 6.04 7.84
CA ALA A 127 -0.03 6.74 9.11
C ALA A 127 0.70 5.97 10.20
N VAL A 128 1.43 6.70 11.05
CA VAL A 128 2.02 6.15 12.27
C VAL A 128 0.92 6.05 13.33
N LEU A 129 0.67 4.83 13.80
CA LEU A 129 -0.27 4.55 14.87
C LEU A 129 0.49 4.46 16.19
N HIS A 130 -0.08 5.10 17.21
CA HIS A 130 0.50 5.22 18.54
C HIS A 130 -0.23 4.32 19.54
N ASP A 131 0.49 3.92 20.58
CA ASP A 131 -0.09 3.26 21.75
C ASP A 131 -0.80 4.26 22.69
N ASP A 132 -1.37 3.76 23.79
CA ASP A 132 -2.07 4.56 24.80
C ASP A 132 -1.15 5.57 25.53
N GLU A 133 0.18 5.35 25.50
CA GLU A 133 1.18 6.29 26.03
C GLU A 133 1.58 7.33 24.98
N GLY A 134 1.05 7.23 23.76
CA GLY A 134 1.33 8.12 22.64
C GLY A 134 2.69 7.89 22.00
N LYS A 135 3.26 6.68 22.12
CA LYS A 135 4.50 6.26 21.45
C LYS A 135 4.16 5.57 20.13
N PRO A 136 4.97 5.78 19.07
CA PRO A 136 4.73 5.13 17.79
C PRO A 136 4.92 3.60 17.93
N GLN A 137 3.93 2.84 17.46
CA GLN A 137 3.84 1.39 17.65
C GLN A 137 3.74 0.65 16.32
N GLU A 138 2.91 1.15 15.40
CA GLU A 138 2.65 0.53 14.11
C GLU A 138 2.61 1.57 13.00
N ILE A 139 2.72 1.12 11.75
CA ILE A 139 2.39 1.92 10.56
C ILE A 139 1.23 1.23 9.88
N CYS A 140 0.18 2.00 9.57
CA CYS A 140 -0.90 1.59 8.67
C CYS A 140 -0.57 2.06 7.27
N PHE A 141 -0.61 1.17 6.28
CA PHE A 141 -0.59 1.50 4.84
C PHE A 141 -1.95 1.14 4.25
N TRP A 142 -2.59 2.06 3.53
CA TRP A 142 -3.86 1.76 2.87
C TRP A 142 -3.99 2.47 1.52
N GLY A 143 -4.85 1.95 0.65
CA GLY A 143 -5.01 2.49 -0.69
C GLY A 143 -5.95 1.66 -1.54
N HIS A 144 -5.93 1.93 -2.84
CA HIS A 144 -6.61 1.10 -3.81
C HIS A 144 -5.88 1.14 -5.17
N SER A 145 -5.77 -0.02 -5.79
CA SER A 145 -5.06 -0.21 -7.06
C SER A 145 -5.69 -1.34 -7.88
N GLY A 146 -5.26 -1.44 -9.14
CA GLY A 146 -5.80 -2.37 -10.13
C GLY A 146 -6.64 -1.70 -11.21
N ASP A 147 -6.96 -2.46 -12.25
CA ASP A 147 -7.77 -2.03 -13.41
C ASP A 147 -9.26 -1.92 -13.10
#